data_AF-A0A2V6X523-F1
#
_entry.id   AF-A0A2V6X523-F1
#
_cell.length_a   1.000
_cell.length_b   1.000
_cell.length_c   1.000
_cell.angle_alpha   90.00
_cell.angle_beta   90.00
_cell.angle_gamma   90.00
#
_symmetry.space_group_name_H-M   'P 1'
#
loop_
_entity.id
_entity.type
_entity.pdbx_description
1 polymer ?
#
loop_
_entity_poly.entity_id
_entity_poly.type
_entity_poly.pdbx_seq_one_letter_code
_entity_poly.pdbx_strand_id
1 'polypeptide(L)' 'GTEADRVRAAFQSKDRDGAAKLVTDEMVDAVTILGTPTQCRDQMQRFFAAGAQEVRLVFNEPNKDSYLEALRAVAPR' A
#
# COMPACT_ATOMS: atom_id res chain seq x y z
N GLY A 1 14.88 -0.94 -9.43
CA GLY A 1 15.57 -2.22 -9.17
C GLY A 1 15.13 -3.20 -10.23
N THR A 2 15.98 -4.19 -10.56
CA THR A 2 15.84 -5.06 -11.74
C THR A 2 14.44 -5.67 -11.91
N GLU A 3 13.79 -6.08 -10.83
CA GLU A 3 12.41 -6.64 -10.87
C GLU A 3 11.37 -5.60 -11.32
N ALA A 4 11.39 -4.40 -10.72
CA ALA A 4 10.50 -3.30 -11.11
C ALA A 4 10.75 -2.84 -12.55
N ASP A 5 11.99 -2.91 -13.03
CA ASP A 5 12.32 -2.59 -14.42
C ASP A 5 11.70 -3.58 -15.42
N ARG A 6 11.61 -4.87 -15.05
CA ARG A 6 10.91 -5.89 -15.86
C ARG A 6 9.41 -5.68 -15.90
N VAL A 7 8.77 -5.39 -14.76
CA VAL A 7 7.35 -5.01 -14.70
C VAL A 7 7.09 -3.80 -15.58
N ARG A 8 7.92 -2.75 -15.47
CA ARG A 8 7.82 -1.52 -16.27
C ARG A 8 7.95 -1.79 -17.77
N ALA A 9 8.89 -2.63 -18.19
CA ALA A 9 9.10 -2.96 -19.60
C ALA A 9 7.87 -3.67 -20.21
N ALA A 10 7.33 -4.68 -19.53
CA ALA A 10 6.10 -5.37 -19.95
C ALA A 10 4.89 -4.41 -19.99
N PHE A 11 4.78 -3.53 -18.99
CA PHE A 11 3.71 -2.53 -18.96
C PHE A 11 3.81 -1.54 -20.13
N GLN A 12 5.03 -1.10 -20.48
CA GLN A 12 5.28 -0.16 -21.59
C GLN A 12 5.08 -0.80 -22.97
N SER A 13 5.29 -2.11 -23.12
CA SER A 13 5.00 -2.86 -24.35
C SER A 13 3.50 -3.18 -24.53
N LYS A 14 2.64 -2.69 -23.63
CA LYS A 14 1.18 -2.97 -23.55
C LYS A 14 0.83 -4.42 -23.22
N ASP A 15 1.79 -5.22 -22.75
CA ASP A 15 1.55 -6.56 -22.21
C ASP A 15 1.10 -6.47 -20.74
N ARG A 16 -0.20 -6.21 -20.54
CA ARG A 16 -0.79 -6.04 -19.20
C ARG A 16 -0.75 -7.34 -18.39
N ASP A 17 -1.05 -8.46 -19.02
CA ASP A 17 -1.09 -9.76 -18.35
C ASP A 17 0.31 -10.24 -17.97
N GLY A 18 1.29 -10.03 -18.84
CA GLY A 18 2.70 -10.30 -18.54
C GLY A 18 3.23 -9.41 -17.43
N ALA A 19 2.91 -8.11 -17.45
CA ALA A 19 3.27 -7.20 -16.37
C ALA A 19 2.67 -7.64 -15.03
N ALA A 20 1.39 -8.04 -15.01
CA ALA A 20 0.71 -8.50 -13.81
C ALA A 20 1.37 -9.75 -13.20
N LYS A 21 1.79 -10.72 -14.03
CA LYS A 21 2.50 -11.93 -13.57
C LYS A 21 3.88 -11.66 -12.98
N LEU A 22 4.49 -10.52 -13.31
CA LEU A 22 5.81 -10.13 -12.81
C LEU A 22 5.74 -9.39 -11.47
N VAL A 23 4.57 -8.86 -11.09
CA VAL A 23 4.39 -8.21 -9.79
C VAL A 23 4.33 -9.30 -8.71
N THR A 24 5.29 -9.30 -7.80
CA THR A 24 5.32 -10.26 -6.69
C THR A 24 4.51 -9.76 -5.50
N ASP A 25 4.11 -10.67 -4.62
CA ASP A 25 3.44 -10.31 -3.37
C ASP A 25 4.28 -9.36 -2.50
N GLU A 26 5.62 -9.52 -2.52
CA GLU A 26 6.55 -8.62 -1.84
C GLU A 26 6.48 -7.19 -2.42
N MET A 27 6.42 -7.06 -3.74
CA MET A 27 6.26 -5.76 -4.38
C MET A 27 4.92 -5.10 -4.01
N VAL A 28 3.86 -5.89 -3.85
CA VAL A 28 2.56 -5.40 -3.39
C VAL A 28 2.64 -4.97 -1.92
N ASP A 29 3.17 -5.79 -1.02
CA ASP A 29 3.31 -5.44 0.41
C ASP A 29 4.17 -4.19 0.62
N ALA A 30 5.18 -3.99 -0.22
CA ALA A 30 6.07 -2.83 -0.15
C ALA A 30 5.37 -1.50 -0.48
N VAL A 31 4.20 -1.51 -1.12
CA VAL A 31 3.50 -0.29 -1.56
C VAL A 31 2.05 -0.22 -1.09
N THR A 32 1.60 -1.18 -0.27
CA THR A 32 0.20 -1.30 0.14
C THR A 32 0.05 -1.14 1.66
N ILE A 33 -1.06 -0.53 2.07
CA ILE A 33 -1.50 -0.52 3.47
C ILE A 33 -2.76 -1.36 3.55
N LEU A 34 -2.66 -2.53 4.18
CA LEU A 34 -3.74 -3.51 4.23
C LEU A 34 -3.56 -4.41 5.46
N GLY A 35 -4.68 -4.74 6.10
CA GLY A 35 -4.74 -5.76 7.15
C GLY A 35 -5.40 -5.23 8.41
N THR A 36 -5.00 -5.79 9.54
CA THR A 36 -5.46 -5.34 10.86
C THR A 36 -4.95 -3.94 11.17
N PRO A 37 -5.58 -3.20 12.12
CA PRO A 37 -5.12 -1.87 12.47
C PRO A 37 -3.66 -1.80 12.92
N THR A 38 -3.16 -2.85 13.58
CA THR A 38 -1.74 -2.94 13.96
C THR A 38 -0.83 -3.04 12.74
N GLN A 39 -1.15 -3.91 11.78
CA GLN A 39 -0.38 -4.04 10.54
C GLN A 39 -0.37 -2.74 9.75
N CYS A 40 -1.50 -2.04 9.66
CA CYS A 40 -1.58 -0.74 8.99
C CYS A 40 -0.66 0.29 9.66
N ARG A 41 -0.61 0.32 11.00
CA ARG A 41 0.33 1.20 11.73
C ARG A 41 1.78 0.86 11.43
N ASP A 42 2.13 -0.42 11.47
CA ASP A 42 3.49 -0.88 11.20
C ASP A 42 3.91 -0.56 9.75
N GLN A 43 3.03 -0.79 8.77
CA GLN A 43 3.23 -0.43 7.37
C GLN A 43 3.45 1.09 7.18
N MET A 44 2.66 1.94 7.83
CA MET A 44 2.87 3.38 7.81
C MET A 44 4.24 3.78 8.34
N GLN A 45 4.68 3.18 9.46
CA GLN A 45 6.02 3.43 10.01
C GLN A 45 7.12 3.00 9.03
N ARG A 46 6.95 1.87 8.33
CA ARG A 46 7.89 1.44 7.28
C ARG A 46 7.97 2.47 6.15
N PHE A 47 6.85 3.06 5.73
CA PHE A 47 6.85 4.09 4.69
C PHE A 47 7.54 5.38 5.12
N PHE A 48 7.28 5.86 6.35
CA PHE A 48 8.00 7.01 6.90
C PHE A 48 9.51 6.73 7.01
N ALA A 49 9.90 5.54 7.48
CA ALA A 49 11.30 5.13 7.56
C ALA A 49 11.97 5.04 6.18
N ALA A 50 11.22 4.71 5.13
CA ALA A 50 11.66 4.72 3.74
C ALA A 50 11.69 6.13 3.12
N GLY A 51 11.28 7.16 3.85
CA GLY A 51 11.35 8.56 3.44
C GLY A 51 10.07 9.14 2.85
N ALA A 52 8.91 8.49 3.00
CA ALA A 52 7.62 9.14 2.72
C ALA A 52 7.38 10.28 3.72
N GLN A 53 6.84 11.42 3.28
CA GLN A 53 6.53 12.56 4.15
C GLN A 53 5.09 12.51 4.67
N GLU A 54 4.20 11.87 3.93
CA GLU A 54 2.77 11.80 4.23
C GLU A 54 2.22 10.44 3.78
N VAL A 55 1.28 9.91 4.55
CA VAL A 55 0.45 8.78 4.16
C VAL A 55 -1.00 9.24 4.17
N ARG A 56 -1.66 9.13 3.01
CA ARG A 56 -3.10 9.40 2.89
C ARG A 56 -3.89 8.11 3.03
N LEU A 57 -4.71 8.02 4.06
CA LEU A 57 -5.65 6.92 4.24
C LEU A 57 -7.05 7.33 3.78
N VAL A 58 -7.72 6.41 3.07
CA VAL A 58 -9.12 6.55 2.67
C VAL A 58 -9.89 5.38 3.25
N PHE A 59 -10.83 5.68 4.13
CA PHE A 59 -11.72 4.68 4.73
C PHE A 59 -13.08 4.75 4.04
N ASN A 60 -13.53 3.63 3.49
CA ASN A 60 -14.83 3.49 2.84
C ASN A 60 -15.85 2.97 3.86
N GLU A 61 -16.12 3.79 4.87
CA GLU A 61 -16.98 3.45 6.00
C GLU A 61 -18.42 3.91 5.76
N PRO A 62 -19.45 3.15 6.19
CA PRO A 62 -20.85 3.46 5.89
C PRO A 62 -21.36 4.73 6.59
N ASN A 63 -20.70 5.20 7.64
CA ASN A 63 -21.08 6.40 8.37
C ASN A 63 -19.88 7.07 9.07
N LYS A 64 -20.14 8.24 9.66
CA LYS A 64 -19.13 9.07 10.32
C LYS A 64 -18.52 8.40 11.56
N ASP A 65 -19.31 7.68 12.33
CA ASP A 65 -18.83 7.08 13.58
C ASP A 65 -17.86 5.94 13.29
N SER A 66 -18.20 5.04 12.36
CA SER A 66 -17.29 3.97 11.95
C SER A 66 -16.05 4.50 11.22
N TYR A 67 -16.16 5.61 10.47
CA TYR A 67 -15.01 6.34 9.93
C TYR A 67 -14.04 6.79 11.03
N LEU A 68 -14.56 7.42 12.09
CA LEU A 68 -13.74 7.91 13.20
C LEU A 68 -13.14 6.76 14.02
N GLU A 69 -13.86 5.65 14.18
CA GLU A 69 -13.33 4.44 14.81
C GLU A 69 -12.17 3.85 14.00
N ALA A 70 -12.33 3.68 12.68
CA ALA A 70 -11.27 3.19 11.81
C ALA A 70 -10.03 4.10 11.82
N LEU A 71 -10.23 5.42 11.75
CA LEU A 71 -9.15 6.40 11.83
C LEU A 71 -8.38 6.29 13.16
N ARG A 72 -9.08 6.20 14.29
CA ARG A 72 -8.45 6.04 15.62
C ARG A 72 -7.74 4.70 15.75
N ALA A 73 -8.29 3.63 15.18
CA ALA A 73 -7.70 2.30 15.26
C ALA A 73 -6.31 2.25 14.61
N VAL A 74 -6.08 3.03 13.56
CA VAL A 74 -4.78 3.09 12.86
C VAL A 74 -3.95 4.31 13.23
N ALA A 75 -4.42 5.18 14.12
CA ALA A 75 -3.64 6.34 14.55
C ALA A 75 -2.34 5.89 15.26
N PRO A 76 -1.24 6.64 15.10
CA PRO A 76 -0.03 6.43 15.91
C PRO A 76 -0.36 6.47 17.40
N ARG A 77 0.36 5.69 18.21
CA ARG A 77 0.28 5.75 19.67
C ARG A 77 1.14 6.88 20.21
#